data_AF-A0A388SES7-F1
#
_entry.id   AF-A0A388SES7-F1
#
_cell.length_a   1.000
_cell.length_b   1.000
_cell.length_c   1.000
_cell.angle_alpha   90.00
_cell.angle_beta   90.00
_cell.angle_gamma   90.00
#
_symmetry.space_group_name_H-M   'P 1'
#
loop_
_entity.id
_entity.type
_entity.pdbx_description
1 polymer ?
#
loop_
_entity_poly.entity_id
_entity_poly.type
_entity_poly.pdbx_seq_one_letter_code
_entity_poly.pdbx_strand_id
1 'polypeptide(L)'
;MHFARSAVCLFTLTLISGSVFAAGTGIAGKSGSVMTSGSTIRAPKANAAPGADVDPARLTPAPKTGAERLTDSSILQRWPAGSIKTHDEAEAALADVDRNRAALKKQEAIEHDACIDRFFVSACWEKNRVNSYDREKEFRRVELEAKDWLRAENAQKEKERQLQAKIEEGKEASAGEIGAVLDDNAPTKRMMGAESRMEARIRAEERVAKAQSDALEKQAKELQNEETYARRQANIVERQAKAVEDAAAAAKRVEQHDKTVERVAERRASDAAKAAKEPENVAAYNKRAADAADRKAKAEQKGADLAQKRAERAARNEQDRQNRIELQKKYEAERKERSESINPFQ
;
A
#
# COMPACT_ATOMS: atom_id res chain seq x y z
N MET A 1 -48.81 20.66 33.19
CA MET A 1 -47.46 20.08 33.32
C MET A 1 -46.77 20.16 31.96
N HIS A 2 -45.48 20.46 31.98
CA HIS A 2 -44.72 21.14 30.95
C HIS A 2 -44.25 20.29 29.75
N PHE A 3 -44.19 20.97 28.60
CA PHE A 3 -43.28 20.90 27.44
C PHE A 3 -42.70 19.58 26.91
N ALA A 4 -42.86 19.39 25.59
CA ALA A 4 -41.73 19.22 24.68
C ALA A 4 -42.13 19.59 23.23
N ARG A 5 -41.70 20.77 22.76
CA ARG A 5 -41.67 21.17 21.34
C ARG A 5 -40.24 21.07 20.83
N SER A 6 -40.14 20.68 19.56
CA SER A 6 -38.95 20.59 18.71
C SER A 6 -38.01 21.80 18.79
N ALA A 7 -36.71 21.53 18.71
CA ALA A 7 -35.72 22.46 18.18
C ALA A 7 -34.58 21.67 17.51
N VAL A 8 -34.54 21.77 16.19
CA VAL A 8 -33.41 21.43 15.33
C VAL A 8 -32.34 22.50 15.54
N CYS A 9 -31.15 22.12 16.02
CA CYS A 9 -30.00 23.02 16.07
C CYS A 9 -29.04 22.70 14.93
N LEU A 10 -29.01 23.62 13.97
CA LEU A 10 -28.04 23.78 12.90
C LEU A 10 -26.62 23.94 13.47
N PHE A 11 -25.70 23.07 13.07
CA PHE A 11 -24.27 23.29 13.31
C PHE A 11 -23.66 23.98 12.08
N THR A 12 -23.35 25.27 12.23
CA THR A 12 -22.58 26.09 11.30
C THR A 12 -21.09 25.77 11.42
N LEU A 13 -20.49 25.23 10.37
CA LEU A 13 -19.04 25.04 10.23
C LEU A 13 -18.44 26.33 9.63
N THR A 14 -17.78 27.12 10.47
CA THR A 14 -16.95 28.26 10.03
C THR A 14 -15.56 27.77 9.65
N LEU A 15 -15.24 27.86 8.35
CA LEU A 15 -13.90 27.73 7.78
C LEU A 15 -13.05 28.96 8.16
N ILE A 16 -12.04 28.77 9.02
CA ILE A 16 -11.03 29.79 9.27
C ILE A 16 -9.89 29.55 8.27
N SER A 17 -9.87 30.37 7.22
CA SER A 17 -8.73 30.55 6.33
C SER A 17 -7.78 31.57 6.98
N GLY A 18 -6.59 31.11 7.38
CA GLY A 18 -5.54 31.95 7.97
C GLY A 18 -4.35 32.06 7.02
N SER A 19 -4.45 32.93 6.02
CA SER A 19 -3.31 33.47 5.28
C SER A 19 -2.72 34.64 6.05
N VAL A 20 -1.46 34.54 6.49
CA VAL A 20 -0.71 35.69 7.00
C VAL A 20 0.44 35.99 6.04
N PHE A 21 0.27 37.11 5.33
CA PHE A 21 1.28 37.82 4.55
C PHE A 21 1.69 39.05 5.38
N ALA A 22 2.98 39.20 5.68
CA ALA A 22 3.62 40.46 6.09
C ALA A 22 5.13 40.27 5.80
N ALA A 23 5.74 40.89 4.78
CA ALA A 23 6.18 42.30 4.73
C ALA A 23 6.77 42.74 6.08
N GLY A 24 8.06 43.02 6.28
CA GLY A 24 9.15 43.35 5.37
C GLY A 24 9.87 44.57 5.94
N THR A 25 11.04 44.37 6.58
CA THR A 25 12.12 45.35 6.81
C THR A 25 13.32 44.51 7.28
N GLY A 26 14.49 44.43 6.64
CA GLY A 26 15.18 45.45 5.88
C GLY A 26 16.28 46.08 6.75
N ILE A 27 17.37 45.37 7.00
CA ILE A 27 18.67 46.00 7.28
C ILE A 27 19.80 45.14 6.71
N ALA A 28 20.59 45.82 5.89
CA ALA A 28 21.67 45.31 5.07
C ALA A 28 23.01 45.36 5.80
N GLY A 29 23.89 44.42 5.45
CA GLY A 29 25.33 44.41 5.72
C GLY A 29 25.93 43.12 5.17
N LYS A 30 26.19 43.00 3.86
CA LYS A 30 27.53 43.12 3.22
C LYS A 30 28.60 42.26 3.92
N SER A 31 29.32 41.31 3.31
CA SER A 31 29.74 41.19 1.91
C SER A 31 30.25 39.77 1.59
N GLY A 32 30.07 39.37 0.34
CA GLY A 32 30.97 38.50 -0.43
C GLY A 32 30.69 37.00 -0.35
N SER A 33 30.74 36.21 -1.43
CA SER A 33 30.95 36.46 -2.85
C SER A 33 30.82 35.08 -3.53
N VAL A 34 30.13 35.00 -4.69
CA VAL A 34 30.60 34.29 -5.92
C VAL A 34 30.59 32.74 -5.85
N MET A 35 29.78 31.95 -6.58
CA MET A 35 29.59 31.90 -8.05
C MET A 35 28.42 31.00 -8.51
N THR A 36 27.84 31.41 -9.65
CA THR A 36 27.44 30.66 -10.85
C THR A 36 26.26 29.68 -10.83
N SER A 37 25.18 30.17 -11.44
CA SER A 37 24.14 29.41 -12.12
C SER A 37 24.67 28.71 -13.40
N GLY A 38 24.03 27.60 -13.74
CA GLY A 38 23.47 27.46 -15.09
C GLY A 38 23.94 26.28 -15.94
N SER A 39 22.93 25.47 -16.30
CA SER A 39 22.67 24.98 -17.66
C SER A 39 23.00 23.52 -18.00
N THR A 40 21.90 22.74 -18.04
CA THR A 40 21.45 21.86 -19.13
C THR A 40 22.38 20.81 -19.73
N ILE A 41 22.01 19.58 -19.39
CA ILE A 41 22.04 18.33 -20.16
C ILE A 41 22.06 18.52 -21.69
N ARG A 42 23.06 17.92 -22.35
CA ARG A 42 22.95 17.39 -23.71
C ARG A 42 23.86 16.17 -23.88
N ALA A 43 23.28 15.03 -24.25
CA ALA A 43 23.99 13.81 -24.64
C ALA A 43 24.76 14.01 -25.95
N PRO A 44 25.79 13.17 -26.20
CA PRO A 44 25.85 12.50 -27.48
C PRO A 44 25.96 10.97 -27.34
N LYS A 45 25.56 10.33 -28.44
CA LYS A 45 25.25 8.93 -28.65
C LYS A 45 26.48 8.17 -29.19
N ALA A 46 26.63 6.94 -28.73
CA ALA A 46 27.26 5.74 -29.30
C ALA A 46 28.37 5.86 -30.37
N ASN A 47 29.49 5.18 -30.14
CA ASN A 47 30.11 4.21 -31.08
C ASN A 47 31.32 3.51 -30.42
N ALA A 48 31.28 2.18 -30.30
CA ALA A 48 32.40 1.26 -30.59
C ALA A 48 32.04 -0.17 -30.10
N ALA A 49 32.02 -1.10 -31.04
CA ALA A 49 31.92 -2.54 -30.81
C ALA A 49 33.34 -3.15 -30.56
N PRO A 50 33.43 -4.42 -30.13
CA PRO A 50 34.48 -4.95 -29.26
C PRO A 50 35.65 -5.61 -29.99
N GLY A 51 36.76 -5.82 -29.29
CA GLY A 51 37.79 -6.79 -29.66
C GLY A 51 39.21 -6.32 -29.39
N ALA A 52 39.69 -6.51 -28.16
CA ALA A 52 41.13 -6.63 -27.88
C ALA A 52 41.30 -7.39 -26.57
N ASP A 53 42.05 -8.46 -26.67
CA ASP A 53 42.38 -9.47 -25.67
C ASP A 53 42.92 -8.85 -24.37
N VAL A 54 42.37 -9.27 -23.23
CA VAL A 54 42.89 -8.88 -21.92
C VAL A 54 43.68 -10.06 -21.36
N ASP A 55 45.00 -9.91 -21.34
CA ASP A 55 45.96 -10.80 -20.67
C ASP A 55 45.53 -11.10 -19.21
N PRO A 56 45.48 -12.37 -18.78
CA PRO A 56 45.11 -12.73 -17.41
C PRO A 56 46.21 -12.42 -16.36
N ALA A 57 47.31 -11.77 -16.75
CA ALA A 57 48.44 -11.50 -15.88
C ALA A 57 48.42 -10.13 -15.20
N ARG A 58 47.37 -9.31 -15.39
CA ARG A 58 47.22 -8.01 -14.70
C ARG A 58 46.06 -8.00 -13.72
N LEU A 59 46.04 -8.98 -12.82
CA LEU A 59 45.36 -8.83 -11.54
C LEU A 59 46.15 -7.80 -10.73
N THR A 60 45.69 -6.56 -10.75
CA THR A 60 45.87 -5.65 -9.61
C THR A 60 45.51 -6.43 -8.35
N PRO A 61 46.37 -6.48 -7.31
CA PRO A 61 45.97 -7.15 -6.07
C PRO A 61 44.69 -6.50 -5.58
N ALA A 62 43.66 -7.32 -5.36
CA ALA A 62 42.43 -6.93 -4.70
C ALA A 62 42.77 -6.17 -3.40
N PRO A 63 42.00 -5.13 -3.02
CA PRO A 63 42.19 -4.48 -1.73
C PRO A 63 42.15 -5.58 -0.67
N LYS A 64 43.26 -5.69 0.07
CA LYS A 64 43.51 -6.79 1.01
C LYS A 64 42.31 -6.97 1.92
N THR A 65 41.51 -7.99 1.64
CA THR A 65 40.45 -8.46 2.51
C THR A 65 41.08 -8.89 3.83
N GLY A 66 40.79 -8.16 4.91
CA GLY A 66 40.72 -8.72 6.27
C GLY A 66 42.02 -8.95 7.04
N ALA A 67 43.15 -8.34 6.70
CA ALA A 67 44.43 -8.58 7.40
C ALA A 67 45.08 -7.33 8.04
N GLU A 68 44.40 -6.18 8.04
CA GLU A 68 44.69 -5.10 8.97
C GLU A 68 43.41 -4.80 9.75
N ARG A 69 42.89 -5.85 10.42
CA ARG A 69 42.25 -5.60 11.72
C ARG A 69 43.26 -4.77 12.48
N LEU A 70 42.83 -3.70 13.15
CA LEU A 70 43.60 -3.16 14.27
C LEU A 70 43.97 -4.35 15.16
N THR A 71 45.17 -4.89 14.97
CA THR A 71 45.73 -5.93 15.80
C THR A 71 46.04 -5.24 17.11
N ASP A 72 45.09 -5.32 18.04
CA ASP A 72 45.32 -5.79 19.41
C ASP A 72 46.62 -5.30 20.08
N SER A 73 46.85 -3.99 20.11
CA SER A 73 47.24 -3.41 21.38
C SER A 73 45.97 -2.81 21.98
N SER A 74 45.29 -3.57 22.84
CA SER A 74 44.17 -3.01 23.57
C SER A 74 44.65 -1.72 24.22
N ILE A 75 43.88 -0.63 24.15
CA ILE A 75 44.26 0.64 24.78
C ILE A 75 44.67 0.44 26.25
N LEU A 76 44.13 -0.62 26.87
CA LEU A 76 44.39 -1.08 28.23
C LEU A 76 45.80 -1.65 28.45
N GLN A 77 46.47 -2.15 27.41
CA GLN A 77 47.89 -2.51 27.50
C GLN A 77 48.79 -1.28 27.54
N ARG A 78 48.42 -0.22 26.78
CA ARG A 78 49.15 1.05 26.78
C ARG A 78 48.87 1.87 28.05
N TRP A 79 47.61 1.83 28.49
CA TRP A 79 47.10 2.54 29.66
C TRP A 79 46.46 1.55 30.63
N PRO A 80 47.26 0.77 31.39
CA PRO A 80 46.73 -0.08 32.43
C PRO A 80 46.15 0.79 33.56
N ALA A 81 45.20 0.22 34.31
CA ALA A 81 44.55 0.95 35.41
C ALA A 81 45.58 1.46 36.43
N GLY A 82 45.51 2.74 36.78
CA GLY A 82 46.43 3.41 37.70
C GLY A 82 47.77 3.84 37.08
N SER A 83 47.91 3.77 35.76
CA SER A 83 49.13 4.21 35.06
C SER A 83 49.25 5.73 34.93
N ILE A 84 48.13 6.45 34.98
CA ILE A 84 48.10 7.90 34.79
C ILE A 84 48.46 8.59 36.11
N LYS A 85 49.65 9.20 36.17
CA LYS A 85 50.18 9.84 37.39
C LYS A 85 50.49 11.31 37.21
N THR A 86 50.61 11.77 35.97
CA THR A 86 50.97 13.16 35.63
C THR A 86 49.94 13.79 34.69
N HIS A 87 49.98 15.13 34.60
CA HIS A 87 49.09 15.90 33.72
C HIS A 87 49.31 15.54 32.26
N ASP A 88 50.58 15.50 31.84
CA ASP A 88 50.97 15.19 30.47
C ASP A 88 50.57 13.77 30.08
N GLU A 89 50.64 12.81 31.00
CA GLU A 89 50.13 11.44 30.79
C GLU A 89 48.60 11.41 30.66
N ALA A 90 47.87 12.18 31.47
CA ALA A 90 46.42 12.25 31.39
C ALA A 90 45.94 12.86 30.06
N GLU A 91 46.59 13.92 29.58
CA GLU A 91 46.32 14.50 28.27
C GLU A 91 46.70 13.55 27.12
N ALA A 92 47.85 12.87 27.23
CA ALA A 92 48.27 11.88 26.25
C ALA A 92 47.29 10.69 26.17
N ALA A 93 46.76 10.24 27.31
CA ALA A 93 45.75 9.19 27.37
C ALA A 93 44.43 9.59 26.70
N LEU A 94 43.97 10.83 26.90
CA LEU A 94 42.79 11.35 26.22
C LEU A 94 43.00 11.47 24.71
N ALA A 95 44.16 11.98 24.29
CA ALA A 95 44.49 12.07 22.87
C ALA A 95 44.58 10.68 22.21
N ASP A 96 45.07 9.67 22.92
CA ASP A 96 45.01 8.28 22.47
C ASP A 96 43.60 7.75 22.38
N VAL A 97 42.75 7.99 23.37
CA VAL A 97 41.34 7.58 23.35
C VAL A 97 40.64 8.16 22.13
N ASP A 98 40.83 9.44 21.84
CA ASP A 98 40.20 10.10 20.68
C ASP A 98 40.72 9.55 19.35
N ARG A 99 42.03 9.31 19.23
CA ARG A 99 42.63 8.65 18.05
C ARG A 99 42.04 7.25 17.84
N ASN A 100 41.94 6.45 18.90
CA ASN A 100 41.42 5.09 18.83
C ASN A 100 39.91 5.07 18.54
N ARG A 101 39.13 6.00 19.10
CA ARG A 101 37.69 6.15 18.80
C ARG A 101 37.47 6.54 17.33
N ALA A 102 38.29 7.45 16.80
CA ALA A 102 38.23 7.82 15.39
C ALA A 102 38.62 6.66 14.46
N ALA A 103 39.62 5.86 14.86
CA ALA A 103 40.02 4.65 14.13
C ALA A 103 38.93 3.57 14.17
N LEU A 104 38.32 3.33 15.34
CA LEU A 104 37.21 2.39 15.50
C LEU A 104 36.02 2.76 14.61
N LYS A 105 35.64 4.05 14.57
CA LYS A 105 34.54 4.51 13.72
C LYS A 105 34.80 4.28 12.22
N LYS A 106 36.04 4.46 11.77
CA LYS A 106 36.43 4.15 10.39
C LYS A 106 36.36 2.65 10.11
N GLN A 107 36.85 1.83 11.04
CA GLN A 107 36.79 0.38 10.92
C GLN A 107 35.34 -0.12 10.89
N GLU A 108 34.49 0.39 11.77
CA GLU A 108 33.08 0.03 11.83
C GLU A 108 32.36 0.32 10.51
N ALA A 109 32.63 1.46 9.86
CA ALA A 109 32.07 1.77 8.55
C ALA A 109 32.52 0.77 7.47
N ILE A 110 33.82 0.44 7.43
CA ILE A 110 34.37 -0.56 6.50
C ILE A 110 33.74 -1.94 6.73
N GLU A 111 33.62 -2.36 7.99
CA GLU A 111 33.04 -3.66 8.35
C GLU A 111 31.53 -3.71 8.10
N HIS A 112 30.83 -2.58 8.29
CA HIS A 112 29.40 -2.45 7.98
C HIS A 112 29.14 -2.60 6.48
N ASP A 113 29.94 -1.95 5.65
CA ASP A 113 29.85 -2.06 4.18
C ASP A 113 30.22 -3.48 3.72
N ALA A 114 31.26 -4.08 4.30
CA ALA A 114 31.64 -5.47 4.01
C ALA A 114 30.58 -6.51 4.43
N CYS A 115 29.64 -6.15 5.32
CA CYS A 115 28.52 -7.02 5.68
C CYS A 115 27.44 -7.10 4.59
N ILE A 116 27.36 -6.11 3.69
CA ILE A 116 26.33 -6.05 2.64
C ILE A 116 26.42 -7.26 1.70
N ASP A 117 27.65 -7.71 1.42
CA ASP A 117 27.91 -8.85 0.52
C ASP A 117 27.76 -10.23 1.20
N ARG A 118 27.41 -10.28 2.49
CA ARG A 118 27.22 -11.54 3.23
C ARG A 118 25.78 -12.01 3.18
N PHE A 119 25.60 -13.34 3.11
CA PHE A 119 24.27 -13.97 3.08
C PHE A 119 23.39 -13.61 4.31
N PHE A 120 24.00 -13.42 5.49
CA PHE A 120 23.32 -12.99 6.71
C PHE A 120 23.77 -11.59 7.15
N VAL A 121 23.34 -10.55 6.41
CA VAL A 121 23.68 -9.14 6.67
C VAL A 121 23.32 -8.71 8.11
N SER A 122 22.13 -9.07 8.59
CA SER A 122 21.65 -8.69 9.94
C SER A 122 22.50 -9.26 11.07
N ALA A 123 22.89 -10.53 10.99
CA ALA A 123 23.78 -11.16 11.96
C ALA A 123 25.20 -10.58 11.89
N CYS A 124 25.64 -10.18 10.70
CA CYS A 124 26.92 -9.52 10.50
C CYS A 124 26.96 -8.13 11.14
N TRP A 125 25.94 -7.30 10.89
CA TRP A 125 25.81 -5.98 11.52
C TRP A 125 25.73 -6.07 13.04
N GLU A 126 24.96 -7.01 13.58
CA GLU A 126 24.86 -7.18 15.03
C GLU A 126 26.21 -7.54 15.65
N LYS A 127 26.99 -8.41 15.00
CA LYS A 127 28.35 -8.74 15.46
C LYS A 127 29.28 -7.51 15.46
N ASN A 128 29.24 -6.69 14.42
CA ASN A 128 30.06 -5.47 14.36
C ASN A 128 29.64 -4.47 15.44
N ARG A 129 28.32 -4.31 15.67
CA ARG A 129 27.77 -3.44 16.71
C ARG A 129 28.26 -3.84 18.10
N VAL A 130 28.20 -5.14 18.42
CA VAL A 130 28.68 -5.67 19.72
C VAL A 130 30.19 -5.44 19.87
N ASN A 131 30.98 -5.73 18.83
CA ASN A 131 32.42 -5.51 18.86
C ASN A 131 32.78 -4.02 19.08
N SER A 132 32.09 -3.10 18.37
CA SER A 132 32.29 -1.66 18.53
C SER A 132 31.97 -1.21 19.96
N TYR A 133 30.86 -1.70 20.51
CA TYR A 133 30.46 -1.41 21.89
C TYR A 133 31.49 -1.88 22.94
N ASP A 134 31.99 -3.11 22.81
CA ASP A 134 32.99 -3.66 23.73
C ASP A 134 34.31 -2.85 23.68
N ARG A 135 34.75 -2.45 22.47
CA ARG A 135 35.93 -1.59 22.30
C ARG A 135 35.73 -0.20 22.90
N GLU A 136 34.55 0.38 22.72
CA GLU A 136 34.24 1.71 23.28
C GLU A 136 34.19 1.69 24.82
N LYS A 137 33.74 0.58 25.42
CA LYS A 137 33.77 0.39 26.87
C LYS A 137 35.19 0.44 27.44
N GLU A 138 36.16 -0.14 26.73
CA GLU A 138 37.57 -0.04 27.11
C GLU A 138 38.11 1.40 27.01
N PHE A 139 37.75 2.13 25.95
CA PHE A 139 38.12 3.54 25.80
C PHE A 139 37.55 4.39 26.94
N ARG A 140 36.29 4.15 27.31
CA ARG A 140 35.62 4.88 28.40
C ARG A 140 36.31 4.68 29.75
N ARG A 141 36.87 3.49 30.03
CA ARG A 141 37.62 3.24 31.28
C ARG A 141 38.84 4.16 31.38
N VAL A 142 39.65 4.24 30.33
CA VAL A 142 40.85 5.09 30.28
C VAL A 142 40.47 6.57 30.32
N GLU A 143 39.41 6.95 29.59
CA GLU A 143 38.91 8.32 29.54
C GLU A 143 38.48 8.84 30.91
N LEU A 144 37.77 8.02 31.70
CA LEU A 144 37.33 8.39 33.04
C LEU A 144 38.50 8.58 34.00
N GLU A 145 39.47 7.66 33.99
CA GLU A 145 40.67 7.75 34.83
C GLU A 145 41.47 9.03 34.53
N ALA A 146 41.71 9.32 33.26
CA ALA A 146 42.39 10.55 32.83
C ALA A 146 41.62 11.81 33.26
N LYS A 147 40.29 11.85 33.05
CA LYS A 147 39.45 12.99 33.44
C LYS A 147 39.33 13.17 34.94
N ASP A 148 39.35 12.09 35.72
CA ASP A 148 39.39 12.16 37.19
C ASP A 148 40.68 12.81 37.66
N TRP A 149 41.82 12.41 37.10
CA TRP A 149 43.12 13.00 37.43
C TRP A 149 43.16 14.50 37.09
N LEU A 150 42.76 14.89 35.88
CA LEU A 150 42.73 16.30 35.45
C LEU A 150 41.79 17.15 36.32
N ARG A 151 40.64 16.60 36.74
CA ARG A 151 39.73 17.30 37.66
C ARG A 151 40.34 17.46 39.05
N ALA A 152 41.01 16.43 39.56
CA ALA A 152 41.69 16.49 40.84
C ALA A 152 42.80 17.54 40.82
N GLU A 153 43.62 17.57 39.78
CA GLU A 153 44.72 18.53 39.65
C GLU A 153 44.21 19.97 39.49
N ASN A 154 43.18 20.21 38.66
CA ASN A 154 42.57 21.53 38.53
C ASN A 154 41.95 22.03 39.84
N ALA A 155 41.33 21.14 40.62
CA ALA A 155 40.82 21.48 41.95
C ALA A 155 41.96 21.85 42.93
N GLN A 156 43.15 21.27 42.79
CA GLN A 156 44.32 21.67 43.58
C GLN A 156 44.87 23.02 43.13
N LYS A 157 45.07 23.22 41.83
CA LYS A 157 45.51 24.50 41.26
C LYS A 157 44.59 25.65 41.67
N GLU A 158 43.27 25.41 41.74
CA GLU A 158 42.30 26.39 42.19
C GLU A 158 42.42 26.69 43.70
N LYS A 159 42.62 25.67 44.55
CA LYS A 159 42.90 25.88 45.97
C LYS A 159 44.19 26.67 46.20
N GLU A 160 45.23 26.36 45.43
CA GLU A 160 46.50 27.08 45.46
C GLU A 160 46.33 28.54 45.02
N ARG A 161 45.55 28.81 43.96
CA ARG A 161 45.18 30.17 43.56
C ARG A 161 44.39 30.91 44.64
N GLN A 162 43.46 30.25 45.31
CA GLN A 162 42.68 30.85 46.39
C GLN A 162 43.55 31.19 47.61
N LEU A 163 44.55 30.37 47.93
CA LEU A 163 45.52 30.67 48.99
C LEU A 163 46.44 31.82 48.58
N GLN A 164 46.94 31.79 47.34
CA GLN A 164 47.79 32.84 46.80
C GLN A 164 47.05 34.19 46.78
N ALA A 165 45.78 34.21 46.38
CA ALA A 165 44.93 35.39 46.42
C ALA A 165 44.70 35.89 47.86
N LYS A 166 44.49 35.00 48.84
CA LYS A 166 44.37 35.37 50.26
C LYS A 166 45.65 36.02 50.80
N ILE A 167 46.82 35.49 50.40
CA ILE A 167 48.14 36.02 50.78
C ILE A 167 48.37 37.39 50.14
N GLU A 168 48.02 37.57 48.86
CA GLU A 168 48.12 38.84 48.14
C GLU A 168 47.14 39.91 48.66
N GLU A 169 45.95 39.50 49.12
CA GLU A 169 44.99 40.39 49.81
C GLU A 169 45.43 40.79 51.24
N GLY A 170 46.59 40.34 51.71
CA GLY A 170 47.14 40.72 53.03
C GLY A 170 46.38 40.13 54.22
N LYS A 171 45.51 39.14 54.00
CA LYS A 171 44.90 38.36 55.07
C LYS A 171 45.90 37.28 55.47
N GLU A 172 46.30 37.23 56.74
CA GLU A 172 47.19 36.18 57.25
C GLU A 172 46.53 34.81 57.03
N ALA A 173 46.98 34.09 56.00
CA ALA A 173 46.67 32.68 55.85
C ALA A 173 47.23 31.97 57.09
N SER A 174 46.35 31.43 57.92
CA SER A 174 46.77 30.83 59.17
C SER A 174 47.74 29.68 58.90
N ALA A 175 48.76 29.49 59.75
CA ALA A 175 49.68 28.35 59.63
C ALA A 175 48.95 26.99 59.60
N GLY A 176 47.73 26.94 60.16
CA GLY A 176 46.80 25.81 60.06
C GLY A 176 46.13 25.64 58.69
N GLU A 177 45.80 26.71 57.95
CA GLU A 177 45.30 26.61 56.56
C GLU A 177 46.42 26.21 55.59
N ILE A 178 47.64 26.73 55.78
CA ILE A 178 48.82 26.35 54.99
C ILE A 178 49.20 24.90 55.29
N GLY A 179 49.22 24.52 56.58
CA GLY A 179 49.43 23.15 57.02
C GLY A 179 48.33 22.18 56.55
N ALA A 180 47.07 22.59 56.56
CA ALA A 180 45.97 21.78 56.05
C ALA A 180 46.05 21.57 54.54
N VAL A 181 46.53 22.56 53.77
CA VAL A 181 46.73 22.41 52.32
C VAL A 181 47.96 21.55 52.02
N LEU A 182 49.00 21.60 52.86
CA LEU A 182 50.19 20.74 52.77
C LEU A 182 49.90 19.29 53.22
N ASP A 183 49.06 19.09 54.23
CA ASP A 183 48.58 17.78 54.70
C ASP A 183 47.52 17.19 53.77
N ASP A 184 46.65 18.02 53.18
CA ASP A 184 45.80 17.67 52.04
C ASP A 184 46.62 17.48 50.76
N ASN A 185 47.90 17.89 50.75
CA ASN A 185 48.88 17.62 49.69
C ASN A 185 49.59 16.26 49.88
N ALA A 186 49.54 15.69 51.09
CA ALA A 186 50.19 14.42 51.38
C ALA A 186 49.59 13.31 50.49
N PRO A 187 50.43 12.52 49.78
CA PRO A 187 49.96 11.56 48.77
C PRO A 187 48.90 10.59 49.29
N THR A 188 49.03 10.13 50.54
CA THR A 188 48.14 9.14 51.17
C THR A 188 46.78 9.70 51.58
N LYS A 189 46.71 10.93 52.14
CA LYS A 189 45.44 11.61 52.45
C LYS A 189 44.72 12.05 51.19
N ARG A 190 45.46 12.45 50.15
CA ARG A 190 44.93 12.74 48.81
C ARG A 190 44.23 11.54 48.21
N MET A 191 44.87 10.38 48.23
CA MET A 191 44.30 9.16 47.67
C MET A 191 43.06 8.70 48.44
N MET A 192 43.10 8.59 49.77
CA MET A 192 41.93 8.16 50.55
C MET A 192 40.75 9.15 50.48
N GLY A 193 41.02 10.46 50.51
CA GLY A 193 39.98 11.49 50.37
C GLY A 193 39.43 11.59 48.94
N ALA A 194 40.26 11.35 47.93
CA ALA A 194 39.84 11.28 46.53
C ALA A 194 38.99 10.04 46.27
N GLU A 195 39.38 8.87 46.80
CA GLU A 195 38.60 7.62 46.71
C GLU A 195 37.23 7.78 47.39
N SER A 196 37.17 8.31 48.61
CA SER A 196 35.89 8.52 49.31
C SER A 196 34.96 9.52 48.60
N ARG A 197 35.52 10.62 48.05
CA ARG A 197 34.74 11.60 47.27
C ARG A 197 34.34 11.06 45.90
N MET A 198 35.19 10.27 45.26
CA MET A 198 34.89 9.58 44.00
C MET A 198 33.75 8.57 44.22
N GLU A 199 33.83 7.75 45.25
CA GLU A 199 32.80 6.77 45.65
C GLU A 199 31.44 7.45 45.92
N ALA A 200 31.45 8.57 46.66
CA ALA A 200 30.24 9.35 46.93
C ALA A 200 29.64 9.98 45.66
N ARG A 201 30.49 10.44 44.74
CA ARG A 201 30.05 10.99 43.44
C ARG A 201 29.55 9.91 42.51
N ILE A 202 30.20 8.74 42.45
CA ILE A 202 29.74 7.58 41.69
C ILE A 202 28.35 7.18 42.17
N ARG A 203 28.10 7.09 43.49
CA ARG A 203 26.76 6.81 44.01
C ARG A 203 25.74 7.91 43.73
N ALA A 204 26.15 9.18 43.71
CA ALA A 204 25.26 10.29 43.37
C ALA A 204 24.91 10.29 41.87
N GLU A 205 25.90 10.07 41.00
CA GLU A 205 25.74 9.93 39.56
C GLU A 205 24.93 8.68 39.22
N GLU A 206 25.09 7.57 39.95
CA GLU A 206 24.26 6.37 39.80
C GLU A 206 22.80 6.63 40.17
N ARG A 207 22.53 7.41 41.23
CA ARG A 207 21.15 7.82 41.58
C ARG A 207 20.54 8.75 40.54
N VAL A 208 21.32 9.70 40.01
CA VAL A 208 20.85 10.59 38.94
C VAL A 208 20.63 9.81 37.64
N ALA A 209 21.53 8.91 37.28
CA ALA A 209 21.41 8.03 36.12
C ALA A 209 20.18 7.11 36.25
N LYS A 210 19.93 6.57 37.45
CA LYS A 210 18.73 5.77 37.73
C LYS A 210 17.45 6.61 37.67
N ALA A 211 17.45 7.82 38.22
CA ALA A 211 16.30 8.72 38.12
C ALA A 211 16.02 9.13 36.67
N GLN A 212 17.08 9.34 35.87
CA GLN A 212 16.96 9.61 34.44
C GLN A 212 16.46 8.39 33.67
N SER A 213 16.94 7.18 33.96
CA SER A 213 16.43 5.96 33.32
C SER A 213 14.96 5.73 33.66
N ASP A 214 14.55 5.92 34.91
CA ASP A 214 13.18 5.75 35.35
C ASP A 214 12.25 6.81 34.72
N ALA A 215 12.75 8.04 34.53
CA ALA A 215 12.01 9.10 33.84
C ALA A 215 11.85 8.80 32.34
N LEU A 216 12.91 8.32 31.68
CA LEU A 216 12.85 7.90 30.28
C LEU A 216 11.94 6.68 30.08
N GLU A 217 11.95 5.73 31.01
CA GLU A 217 11.06 4.56 30.97
C GLU A 217 9.58 4.97 31.12
N LYS A 218 9.28 5.95 31.99
CA LYS A 218 7.93 6.52 32.11
C LYS A 218 7.50 7.21 30.82
N GLN A 219 8.35 8.06 30.25
CA GLN A 219 8.05 8.72 28.96
C GLN A 219 7.84 7.70 27.84
N ALA A 220 8.67 6.65 27.77
CA ALA A 220 8.51 5.59 26.78
C ALA A 220 7.19 4.84 26.94
N LYS A 221 6.76 4.54 28.18
CA LYS A 221 5.46 3.91 28.46
C LYS A 221 4.29 4.82 28.11
N GLU A 222 4.38 6.11 28.39
CA GLU A 222 3.35 7.09 28.00
C GLU A 222 3.21 7.18 26.48
N LEU A 223 4.32 7.27 25.74
CA LEU A 223 4.30 7.24 24.27
C LEU A 223 3.69 5.93 23.72
N GLN A 224 4.04 4.77 24.28
CA GLN A 224 3.42 3.50 23.89
C GLN A 224 1.91 3.47 24.20
N ASN A 225 1.49 4.04 25.33
CA ASN A 225 0.07 4.13 25.67
C ASN A 225 -0.67 5.06 24.69
N GLU A 226 -0.07 6.17 24.30
CA GLU A 226 -0.61 7.08 23.28
C GLU A 226 -0.69 6.40 21.92
N GLU A 227 0.35 5.70 21.47
CA GLU A 227 0.35 4.93 20.23
C GLU A 227 -0.74 3.86 20.22
N THR A 228 -0.91 3.12 21.33
CA THR A 228 -1.99 2.12 21.42
C THR A 228 -3.38 2.76 21.42
N TYR A 229 -3.53 3.95 22.01
CA TYR A 229 -4.78 4.70 21.95
C TYR A 229 -5.07 5.21 20.53
N ALA A 230 -4.09 5.83 19.87
CA ALA A 230 -4.17 6.28 18.48
C ALA A 230 -4.47 5.10 17.53
N ARG A 231 -3.81 3.96 17.71
CA ARG A 231 -4.06 2.74 16.93
C ARG A 231 -5.48 2.21 17.16
N ARG A 232 -6.01 2.26 18.39
CA ARG A 232 -7.41 1.89 18.67
C ARG A 232 -8.38 2.83 17.97
N GLN A 233 -8.14 4.14 18.02
CA GLN A 233 -8.97 5.12 17.31
C GLN A 233 -8.93 4.91 15.79
N ALA A 234 -7.76 4.70 15.21
CA ALA A 234 -7.61 4.40 13.78
C ALA A 234 -8.38 3.14 13.36
N ASN A 235 -8.30 2.05 14.15
CA ASN A 235 -9.06 0.83 13.90
C ASN A 235 -10.58 1.04 13.98
N ILE A 236 -11.07 1.91 14.88
CA ILE A 236 -12.49 2.23 14.98
C ILE A 236 -12.95 2.97 13.70
N VAL A 237 -12.18 3.97 13.26
CA VAL A 237 -12.48 4.72 12.04
C VAL A 237 -12.45 3.81 10.82
N GLU A 238 -11.45 2.93 10.70
CA GLU A 238 -11.35 1.97 9.60
C GLU A 238 -12.55 1.00 9.57
N ARG A 239 -12.96 0.48 10.74
CA ARG A 239 -14.17 -0.37 10.83
C ARG A 239 -15.44 0.37 10.46
N GLN A 240 -15.58 1.63 10.85
CA GLN A 240 -16.72 2.45 10.47
C GLN A 240 -16.74 2.70 8.97
N ALA A 241 -15.60 3.06 8.37
CA ALA A 241 -15.49 3.24 6.93
C ALA A 241 -15.85 1.95 6.17
N LYS A 242 -15.33 0.81 6.61
CA LYS A 242 -15.66 -0.49 6.02
C LYS A 242 -17.15 -0.83 6.16
N ALA A 243 -17.76 -0.55 7.31
CA ALA A 243 -19.19 -0.78 7.51
C ALA A 243 -20.05 0.09 6.58
N VAL A 244 -19.64 1.33 6.31
CA VAL A 244 -20.33 2.21 5.35
C VAL A 244 -20.21 1.68 3.92
N GLU A 245 -19.02 1.24 3.50
CA GLU A 245 -18.81 0.61 2.20
C GLU A 245 -19.65 -0.67 2.04
N ASP A 246 -19.65 -1.54 3.06
CA ASP A 246 -20.43 -2.77 3.06
C ASP A 246 -21.95 -2.49 3.00
N ALA A 247 -22.42 -1.45 3.70
CA ALA A 247 -23.80 -0.99 3.64
C ALA A 247 -24.16 -0.42 2.26
N ALA A 248 -23.28 0.37 1.64
CA ALA A 248 -23.48 0.89 0.29
C ALA A 248 -23.51 -0.25 -0.76
N ALA A 249 -22.64 -1.26 -0.61
CA ALA A 249 -22.65 -2.44 -1.46
C ALA A 249 -23.93 -3.28 -1.27
N ALA A 250 -24.42 -3.41 -0.03
CA ALA A 250 -25.68 -4.08 0.26
C ALA A 250 -26.88 -3.35 -0.37
N ALA A 251 -26.94 -2.02 -0.27
CA ALA A 251 -27.98 -1.22 -0.90
C ALA A 251 -28.01 -1.42 -2.43
N LYS A 252 -26.84 -1.43 -3.09
CA LYS A 252 -26.74 -1.73 -4.54
C LYS A 252 -27.25 -3.13 -4.89
N ARG A 253 -26.98 -4.14 -4.05
CA ARG A 253 -27.50 -5.51 -4.28
C ARG A 253 -29.03 -5.57 -4.16
N VAL A 254 -29.60 -4.87 -3.18
CA VAL A 254 -31.07 -4.78 -3.03
C VAL A 254 -31.68 -4.09 -4.25
N GLU A 255 -31.12 -2.96 -4.69
CA GLU A 255 -31.61 -2.26 -5.88
C GLU A 255 -31.57 -3.14 -7.15
N GLN A 256 -30.51 -3.92 -7.35
CA GLN A 256 -30.41 -4.86 -8.47
C GLN A 256 -31.41 -6.01 -8.36
N HIS A 257 -31.65 -6.50 -7.15
CA HIS A 257 -32.65 -7.52 -6.89
C HIS A 257 -34.05 -6.98 -7.21
N ASP A 258 -34.39 -5.78 -6.77
CA ASP A 258 -35.69 -5.15 -7.03
C ASP A 258 -35.94 -4.96 -8.53
N LYS A 259 -34.95 -4.47 -9.28
CA LYS A 259 -35.01 -4.39 -10.76
C LYS A 259 -35.23 -5.76 -11.42
N THR A 260 -34.67 -6.82 -10.83
CA THR A 260 -34.84 -8.18 -11.33
C THR A 260 -36.25 -8.70 -11.04
N VAL A 261 -36.77 -8.44 -9.84
CA VAL A 261 -38.15 -8.78 -9.45
C VAL A 261 -39.15 -8.07 -10.35
N GLU A 262 -38.95 -6.78 -10.61
CA GLU A 262 -39.79 -5.98 -11.51
C GLU A 262 -39.80 -6.57 -12.93
N ARG A 263 -38.63 -6.87 -13.49
CA ARG A 263 -38.52 -7.52 -14.82
C ARG A 263 -39.22 -8.88 -14.86
N VAL A 264 -39.14 -9.66 -13.78
CA VAL A 264 -39.85 -10.96 -13.69
C VAL A 264 -41.36 -10.74 -13.62
N ALA A 265 -41.82 -9.72 -12.88
CA ALA A 265 -43.23 -9.37 -12.81
C ALA A 265 -43.76 -8.90 -14.18
N GLU A 266 -43.03 -8.04 -14.90
CA GLU A 266 -43.39 -7.60 -16.26
C GLU A 266 -43.47 -8.78 -17.23
N ARG A 267 -42.49 -9.70 -17.20
CA ARG A 267 -42.51 -10.91 -18.03
C ARG A 267 -43.73 -11.77 -17.73
N ARG A 268 -44.01 -12.03 -16.45
CA ARG A 268 -45.20 -12.78 -16.03
C ARG A 268 -46.49 -12.10 -16.48
N ALA A 269 -46.58 -10.78 -16.38
CA ALA A 269 -47.74 -10.02 -16.84
C ALA A 269 -47.91 -10.10 -18.37
N SER A 270 -46.81 -9.97 -19.14
CA SER A 270 -46.81 -10.16 -20.59
C SER A 270 -47.25 -11.58 -20.98
N ASP A 271 -46.71 -12.60 -20.31
CA ASP A 271 -47.03 -14.00 -20.61
C ASP A 271 -48.49 -14.32 -20.25
N ALA A 272 -49.00 -13.79 -19.14
CA ALA A 272 -50.42 -13.88 -18.78
C ALA A 272 -51.31 -13.18 -19.82
N ALA A 273 -50.91 -11.99 -20.31
CA ALA A 273 -51.65 -11.28 -21.34
C ALA A 273 -51.66 -12.03 -22.69
N LYS A 274 -50.56 -12.72 -23.05
CA LYS A 274 -50.51 -13.59 -24.23
C LYS A 274 -51.40 -14.81 -24.07
N ALA A 275 -51.31 -15.49 -22.93
CA ALA A 275 -52.14 -16.65 -22.62
C ALA A 275 -53.65 -16.31 -22.63
N ALA A 276 -54.01 -15.11 -22.16
CA ALA A 276 -55.40 -14.63 -22.21
C ALA A 276 -55.94 -14.45 -23.64
N LYS A 277 -55.08 -14.09 -24.61
CA LYS A 277 -55.45 -13.91 -26.03
C LYS A 277 -55.36 -15.19 -26.86
N GLU A 278 -54.62 -16.18 -26.38
CA GLU A 278 -54.45 -17.48 -27.04
C GLU A 278 -55.78 -18.18 -27.39
N PRO A 279 -56.78 -18.30 -26.50
CA PRO A 279 -58.03 -18.98 -26.85
C PRO A 279 -58.81 -18.25 -27.94
N GLU A 280 -58.79 -16.91 -27.94
CA GLU A 280 -59.43 -16.10 -29.00
C GLU A 280 -58.72 -16.30 -30.34
N ASN A 281 -57.38 -16.29 -30.34
CA ASN A 281 -56.58 -16.55 -31.54
C ASN A 281 -56.83 -17.96 -32.11
N VAL A 282 -56.87 -18.97 -31.24
CA VAL A 282 -57.16 -20.36 -31.63
C VAL A 282 -58.59 -20.49 -32.16
N ALA A 283 -59.57 -19.86 -31.50
CA ALA A 283 -60.95 -19.85 -31.98
C ALA A 283 -61.07 -19.17 -33.36
N ALA A 284 -60.40 -18.04 -33.57
CA ALA A 284 -60.36 -17.34 -34.84
C ALA A 284 -59.71 -18.19 -35.94
N TYR A 285 -58.62 -18.90 -35.62
CA TYR A 285 -57.97 -19.83 -36.55
C TYR A 285 -58.90 -20.98 -36.94
N ASN A 286 -59.52 -21.64 -35.96
CA ASN A 286 -60.44 -22.75 -36.19
C ASN A 286 -61.65 -22.33 -37.02
N LYS A 287 -62.21 -21.14 -36.77
CA LYS A 287 -63.28 -20.57 -37.58
C LYS A 287 -62.87 -20.38 -39.03
N ARG A 288 -61.68 -19.79 -39.28
CA ARG A 288 -61.15 -19.61 -40.64
C ARG A 288 -60.93 -20.95 -41.35
N ALA A 289 -60.46 -21.97 -40.63
CA ALA A 289 -60.28 -23.31 -41.15
C ALA A 289 -61.63 -23.96 -41.52
N ALA A 290 -62.64 -23.84 -40.66
CA ALA A 290 -63.99 -24.33 -40.92
C ALA A 290 -64.63 -23.62 -42.13
N ASP A 291 -64.53 -22.30 -42.21
CA ASP A 291 -65.04 -21.52 -43.34
C ASP A 291 -64.34 -21.90 -44.65
N ALA A 292 -63.03 -22.20 -44.60
CA ALA A 292 -62.29 -22.68 -45.77
C ALA A 292 -62.75 -24.07 -46.20
N ALA A 293 -63.00 -24.98 -45.25
CA ALA A 293 -63.53 -26.31 -45.52
C ALA A 293 -64.94 -26.25 -46.12
N ASP A 294 -65.83 -25.41 -45.58
CA ASP A 294 -67.18 -25.20 -46.12
C ASP A 294 -67.15 -24.65 -47.54
N ARG A 295 -66.28 -23.66 -47.83
CA ARG A 295 -66.09 -23.15 -49.19
C ARG A 295 -65.63 -24.24 -50.16
N LYS A 296 -64.70 -25.10 -49.73
CA LYS A 296 -64.21 -26.23 -50.54
C LYS A 296 -65.33 -27.23 -50.80
N ALA A 297 -66.08 -27.63 -49.76
CA ALA A 297 -67.21 -28.55 -49.89
C ALA A 297 -68.29 -28.00 -50.83
N LYS A 298 -68.65 -26.72 -50.72
CA LYS A 298 -69.59 -26.06 -51.64
C LYS A 298 -69.08 -26.01 -53.08
N ALA A 299 -67.77 -25.80 -53.28
CA ALA A 299 -67.17 -25.84 -54.61
C ALA A 299 -67.22 -27.24 -55.22
N GLU A 300 -66.92 -28.27 -54.42
CA GLU A 300 -67.01 -29.68 -54.83
C GLU A 300 -68.45 -30.11 -55.16
N GLN A 301 -69.42 -29.73 -54.32
CA GLN A 301 -70.84 -29.97 -54.59
C GLN A 301 -71.31 -29.28 -55.88
N LYS A 302 -70.98 -27.99 -56.06
CA LYS A 302 -71.28 -27.30 -57.33
C LYS A 302 -70.61 -27.96 -58.53
N GLY A 303 -69.38 -28.46 -58.36
CA GLY A 303 -68.68 -29.23 -59.38
C GLY A 303 -69.41 -30.53 -59.73
N ALA A 304 -69.86 -31.28 -58.72
CA ALA A 304 -70.63 -32.51 -58.86
C ALA A 304 -71.99 -32.26 -59.53
N ASP A 305 -72.74 -31.24 -59.09
CA ASP A 305 -74.02 -30.85 -59.69
C ASP A 305 -73.87 -30.48 -61.17
N LEU A 306 -72.82 -29.73 -61.52
CA LEU A 306 -72.50 -29.39 -62.90
C LEU A 306 -72.11 -30.62 -63.72
N ALA A 307 -71.36 -31.56 -63.13
CA ALA A 307 -71.02 -32.83 -63.77
C ALA A 307 -72.28 -33.68 -64.03
N GLN A 308 -73.19 -33.76 -63.07
CA GLN A 308 -74.47 -34.45 -63.22
C GLN A 308 -75.33 -33.80 -64.31
N LYS A 309 -75.49 -32.46 -64.31
CA LYS A 309 -76.22 -31.75 -65.37
C LYS A 309 -75.61 -31.96 -66.76
N ARG A 310 -74.29 -32.04 -66.86
CA ARG A 310 -73.59 -32.37 -68.11
C ARG A 310 -73.86 -33.82 -68.54
N ALA A 311 -73.85 -34.77 -67.60
CA ALA A 311 -74.17 -36.16 -67.86
C ALA A 311 -75.64 -36.35 -68.31
N GLU A 312 -76.59 -35.69 -67.64
CA GLU A 312 -78.01 -35.69 -68.02
C GLU A 312 -78.23 -35.09 -69.41
N ARG A 313 -77.55 -33.98 -69.72
CA ARG A 313 -77.60 -33.38 -71.06
C ARG A 313 -76.99 -34.29 -72.12
N ALA A 314 -75.87 -34.95 -71.83
CA ALA A 314 -75.25 -35.92 -72.72
C ALA A 314 -76.18 -37.13 -72.97
N ALA A 315 -76.82 -37.66 -71.93
CA ALA A 315 -77.80 -38.75 -72.04
C ALA A 315 -79.02 -38.35 -72.87
N ARG A 316 -79.57 -37.14 -72.67
CA ARG A 316 -80.68 -36.62 -73.49
C ARG A 316 -80.29 -36.47 -74.95
N ASN A 317 -79.11 -35.91 -75.23
CA ASN A 317 -78.62 -35.78 -76.60
C ASN A 317 -78.42 -37.15 -77.27
N GLU A 318 -77.96 -38.16 -76.53
CA GLU A 318 -77.85 -39.53 -77.04
C GLU A 318 -79.21 -40.16 -77.30
N GLN A 319 -80.18 -39.95 -76.41
CA GLN A 319 -81.56 -40.39 -76.61
C GLN A 319 -82.18 -39.75 -77.86
N ASP A 320 -82.00 -38.44 -78.05
CA ASP A 320 -82.46 -37.74 -79.26
C ASP A 320 -81.77 -38.27 -80.52
N ARG A 321 -80.48 -38.63 -80.43
CA ARG A 321 -79.75 -39.29 -81.53
C ARG A 321 -80.36 -40.64 -81.87
N GLN A 322 -80.65 -41.47 -80.86
CA GLN A 322 -81.27 -42.78 -81.04
C GLN A 322 -82.68 -42.66 -81.64
N ASN A 323 -83.51 -41.76 -81.10
CA ASN A 323 -84.85 -41.49 -81.64
C ASN A 323 -84.80 -41.09 -83.12
N ARG A 324 -83.85 -40.23 -83.52
CA ARG A 324 -83.66 -39.84 -84.92
C ARG A 324 -83.23 -41.02 -85.80
N ILE A 325 -82.34 -41.89 -85.32
CA ILE A 325 -81.93 -43.11 -86.02
C ILE A 325 -83.13 -44.05 -86.18
N GLU A 326 -83.93 -44.24 -85.13
CA GLU A 326 -85.14 -45.06 -85.21
C GLU A 326 -86.18 -44.49 -86.16
N LEU A 327 -86.38 -43.17 -86.16
CA LEU A 327 -87.28 -42.50 -87.09
C LEU A 327 -86.79 -42.68 -88.54
N GLN A 328 -85.48 -42.54 -88.80
CA GLN A 328 -84.89 -42.81 -90.11
C GLN A 328 -85.11 -44.26 -90.54
N LYS A 329 -84.87 -45.24 -89.64
CA LYS A 329 -85.15 -46.65 -89.91
C LYS A 329 -86.63 -46.89 -90.24
N LYS A 330 -87.56 -46.23 -89.54
CA LYS A 330 -89.00 -46.29 -89.84
C LYS A 330 -89.31 -45.71 -91.22
N TYR A 331 -88.78 -44.53 -91.54
CA TYR A 331 -88.95 -43.94 -92.86
C TYR A 331 -88.32 -44.78 -93.98
N GLU A 332 -87.17 -45.40 -93.74
CA GLU A 332 -86.54 -46.32 -94.69
C GLU A 332 -87.36 -47.61 -94.86
N ALA A 333 -87.93 -48.15 -93.77
CA ALA A 333 -88.84 -49.29 -93.82
C ALA A 333 -90.14 -48.96 -94.58
N GLU A 334 -90.78 -47.83 -94.27
CA GLU A 334 -91.96 -47.34 -95.01
C GLU A 334 -91.65 -47.06 -96.48
N ARG A 335 -90.46 -46.52 -96.79
CA ARG A 335 -90.00 -46.33 -98.17
C ARG A 335 -89.79 -47.67 -98.86
N LYS A 336 -89.26 -48.67 -98.17
CA LYS A 336 -89.05 -50.02 -98.70
C LYS A 336 -90.39 -50.71 -98.96
N GLU A 337 -91.34 -50.66 -98.03
CA GLU A 337 -92.72 -51.14 -98.22
C GLU A 337 -93.44 -50.38 -99.35
N ARG A 338 -93.20 -49.06 -99.49
CA ARG A 338 -93.72 -48.27 -100.61
C ARG A 338 -93.08 -48.67 -101.95
N SER A 339 -91.79 -49.02 -101.97
CA SER A 339 -91.14 -49.53 -103.18
C SER A 339 -91.56 -50.95 -103.54
N GLU A 340 -91.91 -51.78 -102.56
CA GLU A 340 -92.45 -53.12 -102.75
C GLU A 340 -93.93 -53.08 -103.22
N SER A 341 -94.70 -52.06 -102.85
CA SER A 341 -96.09 -51.86 -103.33
C SER A 341 -96.20 -51.11 -104.67
N ILE A 342 -95.13 -50.49 -105.17
CA ILE A 342 -95.09 -49.81 -106.49
C ILE A 342 -94.59 -50.74 -107.62
N ASN A 343 -94.29 -52.01 -107.35
CA ASN A 343 -94.10 -53.03 -108.39
C ASN A 343 -95.26 -54.04 -108.45
N PRO A 344 -96.35 -53.73 -109.17
CA PRO A 344 -97.33 -54.73 -109.60
C PRO A 344 -97.04 -55.34 -110.98
N PHE A 345 -95.90 -55.05 -111.63
CA PHE A 345 -95.53 -55.70 -112.90
C PHE A 345 -94.01 -55.93 -113.01
N GLN A 346 -93.57 -57.10 -112.55
CA GLN A 346 -92.78 -58.06 -113.34
C GLN A 346 -92.68 -59.41 -112.61
#